data_AF-A0AAU6XS37-F1
#
_entry.id   AF-A0AAU6XS37-F1
#
_cell.length_a   1.000
_cell.length_b   1.000
_cell.length_c   1.000
_cell.angle_alpha   90.00
_cell.angle_beta   90.00
_cell.angle_gamma   90.00
#
_symmetry.space_group_name_H-M   'P 1'
#
loop_
_entity.id
_entity.type
_entity.pdbx_description
1 polymer ?
#
loop_
_entity_poly.entity_id
_entity_poly.type
_entity_poly.pdbx_seq_one_letter_code
_entity_poly.pdbx_strand_id
1 'polypeptide(L)'
;MGGNSTLASYEGDEAEQRFAELRQALTTCRSYEGEGYVGPFKVTVRTETPPQVGEEALAFREISPVGTDPLGDRNEQFIVVRTGNTIATFSELSVGADLSFPTELISRQVQRLRDAQQP
;
A
#
# COMPACT_ATOMS: atom_id res chain seq x y z
N MET A 1 -11.31 -10.51 -5.04
CA MET A 1 -11.14 -10.04 -3.65
C MET A 1 -9.96 -10.78 -3.07
N GLY A 2 -9.03 -10.08 -2.41
CA GLY A 2 -7.83 -10.70 -1.91
C GLY A 2 -6.93 -9.73 -1.18
N GLY A 3 -6.56 -10.11 0.04
CA GLY A 3 -5.54 -9.46 0.84
C GLY A 3 -4.15 -10.04 0.53
N ASN A 4 -3.16 -9.18 0.38
CA ASN A 4 -1.75 -9.55 0.25
C ASN A 4 -0.89 -8.78 1.25
N SER A 5 0.28 -9.34 1.57
CA SER A 5 1.33 -8.63 2.27
C SER A 5 2.69 -8.92 1.65
N THR A 6 3.48 -7.89 1.45
CA THR A 6 4.86 -7.99 0.97
C THR A 6 5.80 -7.39 1.99
N LEU A 7 6.93 -8.06 2.21
CA LEU A 7 8.00 -7.60 3.08
C LEU A 7 9.24 -7.33 2.23
N ALA A 8 9.82 -6.15 2.40
CA ALA A 8 11.10 -5.78 1.79
C ALA A 8 12.08 -5.36 2.88
N SER A 9 13.20 -6.08 2.96
CA SER A 9 14.33 -5.73 3.82
C SER A 9 15.39 -4.98 3.03
N TYR A 10 16.00 -4.01 3.67
CA TYR A 10 16.94 -3.09 3.06
C TYR A 10 18.24 -3.01 3.87
N GLU A 11 19.33 -2.63 3.22
CA GLU A 11 20.59 -2.34 3.89
C GLU A 11 20.63 -0.87 4.33
N GLY A 12 21.32 -0.60 5.44
CA GLY A 12 21.52 0.77 5.93
C GLY A 12 20.21 1.56 6.09
N ASP A 13 20.17 2.73 5.47
CA ASP A 13 19.07 3.70 5.50
C ASP A 13 18.15 3.62 4.26
N GLU A 14 18.34 2.65 3.37
CA GLU A 14 17.58 2.55 2.12
C GLU A 14 16.06 2.41 2.34
N ALA A 15 15.63 1.74 3.42
CA ALA A 15 14.21 1.66 3.78
C ALA A 15 13.61 3.05 4.06
N GLU A 16 14.36 3.92 4.75
CA GLU A 16 13.93 5.29 5.04
C GLU A 16 13.84 6.10 3.75
N GLN A 17 14.85 5.99 2.88
CA GLN A 17 14.90 6.69 1.60
C GLN A 17 13.71 6.29 0.69
N ARG A 18 13.45 4.99 0.50
CA ARG A 18 12.31 4.51 -0.31
C ARG A 18 10.96 4.92 0.27
N PHE A 19 10.84 4.91 1.59
CA PHE A 19 9.62 5.37 2.24
C PHE A 19 9.39 6.87 2.05
N ALA A 20 10.45 7.67 2.15
CA ALA A 20 10.41 9.12 1.91
C ALA A 20 10.07 9.44 0.45
N GLU A 21 10.63 8.72 -0.52
CA GLU A 21 10.28 8.83 -1.94
C GLU A 21 8.79 8.59 -2.18
N LEU A 22 8.24 7.50 -1.62
CA LEU A 22 6.81 7.19 -1.73
C LEU A 22 5.95 8.28 -1.07
N ARG A 23 6.32 8.71 0.15
CA ARG A 23 5.64 9.80 0.85
C ARG A 23 5.58 11.06 -0.02
N GLN A 24 6.72 11.44 -0.60
CA GLN A 24 6.82 12.62 -1.46
C GLN A 24 5.96 12.46 -2.70
N ALA A 25 6.02 11.32 -3.38
CA ALA A 25 5.20 11.04 -4.56
C ALA A 25 3.70 11.15 -4.25
N LEU A 26 3.25 10.62 -3.12
CA LEU A 26 1.84 10.71 -2.70
C LEU A 26 1.37 12.14 -2.41
N THR A 27 2.27 13.11 -2.22
CA THR A 27 1.86 14.52 -2.08
C THR A 27 1.30 15.11 -3.38
N THR A 28 1.77 14.65 -4.54
CA THR A 28 1.42 15.23 -5.85
C THR A 28 0.74 14.24 -6.80
N CYS A 29 1.02 12.94 -6.68
CA CYS A 29 0.45 11.91 -7.55
C CYS A 29 -1.04 11.72 -7.24
N ARG A 30 -1.89 11.99 -8.24
CA ARG A 30 -3.35 11.79 -8.16
C ARG A 30 -3.88 10.85 -9.23
N SER A 31 -3.11 10.62 -10.27
CA SER A 31 -3.43 9.64 -11.30
C SER A 31 -2.18 9.29 -12.10
N TYR A 32 -2.16 8.10 -12.66
CA TYR A 32 -1.19 7.69 -13.67
C TYR A 32 -1.85 6.75 -14.68
N GLU A 33 -1.25 6.61 -15.84
CA GLU A 33 -1.71 5.75 -16.93
C GLU A 33 -0.53 4.98 -17.51
N GLY A 34 -0.81 3.88 -18.19
CA GLY A 34 0.23 3.03 -18.77
C GLY A 34 -0.35 1.86 -19.55
N GLU A 35 0.54 0.98 -20.00
CA GLU A 35 0.19 -0.27 -20.70
C GLU A 35 0.36 -1.46 -19.74
N GLY A 36 -0.73 -2.21 -19.54
CA GLY A 36 -0.76 -3.42 -18.73
C GLY A 36 -0.92 -4.68 -19.60
N TYR A 37 -0.98 -5.85 -18.96
CA TYR A 37 -1.15 -7.13 -19.66
C TYR A 37 -2.41 -7.19 -20.54
N VAL A 38 -3.47 -6.49 -20.14
CA VAL A 38 -4.77 -6.45 -20.84
C VAL A 38 -4.95 -5.18 -21.69
N GLY A 39 -3.89 -4.39 -21.87
CA GLY A 39 -3.90 -3.13 -22.62
C GLY A 39 -3.80 -1.88 -21.74
N PRO A 40 -4.18 -0.70 -22.26
CA PRO A 40 -4.00 0.55 -21.57
C PRO A 40 -4.87 0.63 -20.32
N PHE A 41 -4.34 1.23 -19.27
CA PHE A 41 -5.06 1.46 -18.02
C PHE A 41 -4.85 2.88 -17.52
N LYS A 42 -5.78 3.33 -16.68
CA LYS A 42 -5.70 4.59 -15.96
C LYS A 42 -6.04 4.34 -14.50
N VAL A 43 -5.21 4.81 -13.59
CA VAL A 43 -5.42 4.70 -12.14
C VAL A 43 -5.58 6.09 -11.55
N THR A 44 -6.50 6.23 -10.61
CA THR A 44 -6.61 7.35 -9.70
C THR A 44 -6.01 6.96 -8.35
N VAL A 45 -5.21 7.85 -7.77
CA VAL A 45 -4.58 7.65 -6.46
C VAL A 45 -5.27 8.54 -5.42
N ARG A 46 -5.78 7.92 -4.36
CA ARG A 46 -6.44 8.61 -3.23
C ARG A 46 -5.70 8.31 -1.94
N THR A 47 -5.08 9.31 -1.33
CA THR A 47 -4.46 9.17 -0.01
C THR A 47 -5.49 8.97 1.10
N GLU A 48 -5.17 8.17 2.10
CA GLU A 48 -6.02 7.89 3.26
C GLU A 48 -5.25 8.15 4.57
N THR A 49 -5.97 8.21 5.68
CA THR A 49 -5.33 8.29 7.00
C THR A 49 -4.69 6.95 7.35
N PRO A 50 -3.36 6.89 7.57
CA PRO A 50 -2.70 5.63 7.89
C PRO A 50 -3.01 5.18 9.33
N PRO A 51 -2.94 3.87 9.62
CA PRO A 51 -2.93 3.39 11.00
C PRO A 51 -1.67 3.87 11.73
N GLN A 52 -1.78 4.14 13.03
CA GLN A 52 -0.66 4.58 13.86
C GLN A 52 0.17 3.38 14.34
N VAL A 53 0.88 2.76 13.40
CA VAL A 53 1.72 1.57 13.63
C VAL A 53 3.08 1.74 12.95
N GLY A 54 4.07 1.02 13.46
CA GLY A 54 5.46 1.13 12.97
C GLY A 54 6.12 2.41 13.44
N GLU A 55 7.18 2.80 12.75
CA GLU A 55 7.83 4.11 12.92
C GLU A 55 7.19 5.14 11.98
N GLU A 56 6.87 4.71 10.76
CA GLU A 56 6.21 5.52 9.75
C GLU A 56 5.17 4.68 9.01
N ALA A 57 4.03 5.28 8.69
CA ALA A 57 2.96 4.62 7.95
C ALA A 57 2.34 5.56 6.91
N LEU A 58 1.96 4.99 5.77
CA LEU A 58 1.23 5.64 4.68
C LEU A 58 0.05 4.76 4.29
N ALA A 59 -1.05 5.38 3.88
CA ALA A 59 -2.21 4.69 3.33
C ALA A 59 -2.72 5.42 2.10
N PHE A 60 -3.07 4.65 1.06
CA PHE A 60 -3.66 5.19 -0.16
C PHE A 60 -4.45 4.09 -0.88
N ARG A 61 -5.23 4.50 -1.88
CA ARG A 61 -5.94 3.62 -2.80
C ARG A 61 -5.55 3.88 -4.23
N GLU A 62 -5.47 2.81 -4.99
CA GLU A 62 -5.41 2.81 -6.44
C GLU A 62 -6.77 2.37 -6.99
N ILE A 63 -7.42 3.25 -7.74
CA ILE A 63 -8.76 3.03 -8.30
C ILE A 63 -8.64 3.05 -9.81
N SER A 64 -8.94 1.92 -10.45
CA SER A 64 -8.91 1.76 -11.90
C SER A 64 -10.31 1.41 -12.40
N PRO A 65 -10.90 2.19 -13.32
CA PRO A 65 -12.18 1.87 -13.89
C PRO A 65 -12.06 0.63 -14.77
N VAL A 66 -12.86 -0.39 -14.49
CA VAL A 66 -12.91 -1.63 -15.29
C VAL A 66 -13.96 -1.47 -16.40
N GLY A 67 -13.78 -0.46 -17.25
CA GLY A 67 -14.65 -0.22 -18.41
C GLY A 67 -16.17 -0.24 -18.11
N THR A 68 -16.95 -0.95 -18.92
CA THR A 68 -18.41 -1.13 -18.74
C THR A 68 -18.77 -2.32 -17.85
N ASP A 69 -17.85 -2.82 -17.02
CA ASP A 69 -18.09 -3.99 -16.19
C ASP A 69 -19.16 -3.68 -15.11
N PRO A 70 -20.26 -4.45 -15.04
CA PRO A 70 -21.28 -4.26 -14.01
C PRO A 70 -20.76 -4.49 -12.58
N LEU A 71 -19.58 -5.10 -12.43
CA LEU A 71 -18.94 -5.33 -11.13
C LEU A 71 -18.33 -4.07 -10.53
N GLY A 72 -18.17 -2.98 -11.28
CA GLY A 72 -17.64 -1.70 -10.80
C GLY A 72 -16.11 -1.58 -10.85
N ASP A 73 -15.58 -0.53 -10.22
CA ASP A 73 -14.16 -0.19 -10.31
C ASP A 73 -13.27 -1.19 -9.55
N ARG A 74 -12.08 -1.44 -10.09
CA ARG A 74 -11.00 -2.11 -9.38
C ARG A 74 -10.47 -1.13 -8.34
N ASN A 75 -10.57 -1.48 -7.08
CA ASN A 75 -10.16 -0.64 -5.96
C ASN A 75 -9.18 -1.44 -5.10
N GLU A 76 -7.96 -0.96 -4.97
CA GLU A 76 -6.93 -1.58 -4.15
C GLU A 76 -6.46 -0.62 -3.08
N GLN A 77 -6.68 -0.98 -1.81
CA GLN A 77 -6.06 -0.29 -0.69
C GLN A 77 -4.61 -0.74 -0.54
N PHE A 78 -3.73 0.21 -0.23
CA PHE A 78 -2.37 -0.02 0.20
C PHE A 78 -2.14 0.62 1.57
N ILE A 79 -1.54 -0.12 2.48
CA ILE A 79 -0.99 0.37 3.74
C ILE A 79 0.49 -0.01 3.77
N VAL A 80 1.35 0.98 3.83
CA VAL A 80 2.82 0.82 3.79
C VAL A 80 3.39 1.28 5.12
N VAL A 81 4.11 0.40 5.80
CA VAL A 81 4.65 0.64 7.15
C VAL A 81 6.15 0.38 7.15
N ARG A 82 6.93 1.34 7.64
CA ARG A 82 8.37 1.16 7.90
C ARG A 82 8.60 0.81 9.38
N THR A 83 9.50 -0.13 9.62
CA THR A 83 10.00 -0.49 10.96
C THR A 83 11.46 -0.88 10.83
N GLY A 84 12.35 -0.07 11.41
CA GLY A 84 13.79 -0.13 11.17
C GLY A 84 14.13 -0.15 9.67
N ASN A 85 14.89 -1.15 9.24
CA ASN A 85 15.35 -1.32 7.86
C ASN A 85 14.38 -2.12 6.96
N THR A 86 13.13 -2.27 7.38
CA THR A 86 12.15 -3.10 6.67
C THR A 86 10.89 -2.29 6.36
N ILE A 87 10.35 -2.49 5.15
CA ILE A 87 9.05 -1.98 4.71
C ILE A 87 8.08 -3.16 4.57
N ALA A 88 6.95 -3.08 5.26
CA ALA A 88 5.83 -3.98 5.09
C ALA A 88 4.70 -3.27 4.34
N THR A 89 4.28 -3.84 3.21
CA THR A 89 3.15 -3.36 2.42
C THR A 89 2.01 -4.35 2.52
N PHE A 90 0.84 -3.88 2.91
CA PHE A 90 -0.40 -4.65 2.93
C PHE A 90 -1.31 -4.09 1.84
N SER A 91 -1.92 -4.97 1.04
CA SER A 91 -2.92 -4.55 0.08
C SER A 91 -4.20 -5.36 0.16
N GLU A 92 -5.34 -4.71 -0.07
CA GLU A 92 -6.65 -5.36 -0.18
C GLU A 92 -7.28 -4.95 -1.50
N LEU A 93 -7.43 -5.92 -2.40
CA LEU A 93 -8.02 -5.72 -3.71
C LEU A 93 -9.50 -6.09 -3.71
N SER A 94 -10.36 -5.16 -4.08
CA SER A 94 -11.78 -5.37 -4.34
C SER A 94 -12.19 -4.86 -5.72
N VAL A 95 -13.33 -5.35 -6.21
CA VAL A 95 -14.00 -4.84 -7.41
C VAL A 95 -15.41 -4.45 -6.99
N GLY A 96 -15.81 -3.20 -7.24
CA GLY A 96 -17.13 -2.67 -6.88
C GLY A 96 -17.37 -2.43 -5.38
N ALA A 97 -16.36 -2.63 -4.55
CA ALA A 97 -16.45 -2.43 -3.11
C ALA A 97 -15.25 -1.63 -2.60
N ASP A 98 -15.43 -0.99 -1.46
CA ASP A 98 -14.39 -0.30 -0.70
C ASP A 98 -14.00 -1.19 0.49
N LEU A 99 -13.17 -2.22 0.23
CA LEU A 99 -12.66 -3.11 1.26
C LEU A 99 -11.35 -2.56 1.84
N SER A 100 -11.08 -2.89 3.10
CA SER A 100 -9.88 -2.46 3.81
C SER A 100 -9.17 -3.64 4.45
N PHE A 101 -7.84 -3.59 4.46
CA PHE A 101 -7.04 -4.61 5.13
C PHE A 101 -7.21 -4.49 6.66
N PRO A 102 -7.40 -5.61 7.39
CA PRO A 102 -7.67 -5.52 8.83
C PRO A 102 -6.51 -4.91 9.64
N THR A 103 -6.75 -3.77 10.29
CA THR A 103 -5.74 -3.04 11.08
C THR A 103 -5.13 -3.86 12.21
N GLU A 104 -5.91 -4.78 12.80
CA GLU A 104 -5.41 -5.67 13.84
C GLU A 104 -4.30 -6.60 13.32
N LEU A 105 -4.45 -7.12 12.09
CA LEU A 105 -3.44 -7.98 11.47
C LEU A 105 -2.18 -7.19 11.14
N ILE A 106 -2.34 -5.96 10.63
CA ILE A 106 -1.23 -5.03 10.37
C ILE A 106 -0.46 -4.79 11.68
N SER A 107 -1.16 -4.45 12.75
CA SER A 107 -0.56 -4.17 14.07
C SER A 107 0.24 -5.36 14.59
N ARG A 108 -0.33 -6.58 14.52
CA ARG A 108 0.35 -7.81 14.95
C ARG A 108 1.58 -8.10 14.10
N GLN A 109 1.49 -7.92 12.78
CA GLN A 109 2.62 -8.18 11.88
C GLN A 109 3.74 -7.17 12.09
N VAL A 110 3.42 -5.89 12.23
CA VAL A 110 4.39 -4.83 12.50
C VAL A 110 5.07 -5.04 13.85
N GLN A 111 4.34 -5.47 14.89
CA GLN A 111 4.94 -5.80 16.17
C GLN A 111 5.95 -6.94 16.04
N ARG A 112 5.62 -8.02 15.31
CA ARG A 112 6.56 -9.12 15.06
C ARG A 112 7.83 -8.67 14.34
N LEU A 113 7.69 -7.76 13.36
CA LEU A 113 8.84 -7.20 12.64
C LEU A 113 9.73 -6.35 13.53
N ARG A 114 9.13 -5.59 14.46
CA ARG A 114 9.87 -4.84 15.46
C ARG A 114 10.63 -5.76 16.40
N ASP A 115 9.95 -6.77 16.94
CA ASP A 115 10.54 -7.73 17.88
C ASP A 115 11.71 -8.50 17.24
N ALA A 116 11.60 -8.86 15.96
CA ALA A 116 12.65 -9.54 15.21
C ALA A 116 13.91 -8.68 14.94
N GLN A 117 13.83 -7.37 15.13
CA GLN A 117 14.95 -6.44 14.98
C GLN A 117 15.59 -6.05 16.31
N GLN A 118 15.05 -6.53 17.44
CA GLN A 118 15.64 -6.33 18.75
C GLN A 118 16.81 -7.32 18.98
N PRO A 119 17.92 -6.89 19.62
CA PRO A 119 19.06 -7.75 19.92
C PRO A 119 18.75 -8.94 20.83
#